data_AF-A0A7K3XID2-F1
#
_entry.id   AF-A0A7K3XID2-F1
#
_cell.length_a   1.000
_cell.length_b   1.000
_cell.length_c   1.000
_cell.angle_alpha   90.00
_cell.angle_beta   90.00
_cell.angle_gamma   90.00
#
_symmetry.space_group_name_H-M   'P 1'
#
loop_
_entity.id
_entity.type
_entity.pdbx_description
1 polymer ?
#
loop_
_entity_poly.entity_id
_entity_poly.type
_entity_poly.pdbx_seq_one_letter_code
_entity_poly.pdbx_strand_id
1 'polypeptide(L)'
;MIVKDWGYSILKGRQIDFGNNDFSISKFVAQHEPSFKWCIGCGSCTATCSAAKLTNFNPRKINLLIQRGETKGLAKEVAKCMMCGKCQLVCPRGINTRNVIHNIKRALKTCHAL
;
A
#
# COMPACT_ATOMS: atom_id res chain seq x y z
N MET A 1 -27.41 17.45 30.66
CA MET A 1 -26.37 16.65 31.35
C MET A 1 -25.02 17.06 30.78
N ILE A 2 -24.24 17.83 31.52
CA ILE A 2 -22.96 18.38 31.06
C ILE A 2 -21.93 17.26 31.18
N VAL A 3 -21.48 16.72 30.04
CA VAL A 3 -20.36 15.77 30.02
C VAL A 3 -19.11 16.57 30.39
N LYS A 4 -18.57 16.34 31.60
CA LYS A 4 -17.28 16.87 32.02
C LYS A 4 -16.21 16.30 31.09
N ASP A 5 -15.54 17.17 30.33
CA ASP A 5 -14.50 16.78 29.39
C ASP A 5 -13.19 16.50 30.15
N TRP A 6 -12.99 15.24 30.55
CA TRP A 6 -11.83 14.76 31.31
C TRP A 6 -10.55 14.60 30.46
N GLY A 7 -10.50 15.19 29.26
CA GLY A 7 -9.34 15.08 28.35
C GLY A 7 -9.20 13.70 27.69
N TYR A 8 -10.16 12.79 27.88
CA TYR A 8 -10.22 11.49 27.22
C TYR A 8 -11.45 11.46 26.31
N SER A 9 -11.21 11.30 25.01
CA SER A 9 -12.26 11.03 24.02
C SER A 9 -12.24 9.55 23.65
N ILE A 10 -13.42 8.99 23.36
CA ILE A 10 -13.51 7.63 22.81
C ILE A 10 -12.90 7.67 21.40
N LEU A 11 -11.66 7.17 21.29
CA LEU A 11 -10.99 7.06 19.99
C LEU A 11 -11.73 6.03 19.14
N LYS A 12 -12.02 6.39 17.88
CA LYS A 12 -12.53 5.43 16.91
C LYS A 12 -11.51 4.30 16.75
N GLY A 13 -11.95 3.06 16.96
CA GLY A 13 -11.09 1.88 16.76
C GLY A 13 -10.54 1.83 15.33
N ARG A 14 -9.27 1.43 15.18
CA ARG A 14 -8.65 1.13 13.87
C ARG A 14 -8.96 -0.30 13.42
N GLN A 15 -10.20 -0.74 13.65
CA GLN A 15 -10.64 -2.07 13.24
C GLN A 15 -10.68 -2.13 11.71
N ILE A 16 -10.09 -3.19 11.16
CA ILE A 16 -10.08 -3.46 9.73
C ILE A 16 -11.25 -4.39 9.45
N ASP A 17 -12.14 -4.01 8.55
CA ASP A 17 -13.23 -4.85 8.09
C ASP A 17 -12.75 -5.67 6.88
N PHE A 18 -12.30 -6.90 7.13
CA PHE A 18 -11.89 -7.81 6.08
C PHE A 18 -13.07 -8.39 5.29
N GLY A 19 -14.30 -8.33 5.80
CA GLY A 19 -15.48 -8.86 5.12
C GLY A 19 -15.96 -7.95 3.99
N ASN A 20 -15.84 -6.64 4.18
CA ASN A 20 -16.30 -5.63 3.23
C ASN A 20 -15.20 -5.14 2.27
N ASN A 21 -13.93 -5.34 2.59
CA ASN A 21 -12.83 -4.85 1.77
C ASN A 21 -12.68 -5.63 0.45
N ASP A 22 -12.37 -4.91 -0.64
CA ASP A 22 -12.12 -5.52 -1.94
C ASP A 22 -10.67 -6.00 -2.09
N PHE A 23 -10.49 -7.30 -2.29
CA PHE A 23 -9.20 -7.94 -2.51
C PHE A 23 -8.87 -8.18 -3.99
N SER A 24 -9.69 -7.70 -4.93
CA SER A 24 -9.50 -7.86 -6.38
C SER A 24 -8.08 -7.47 -6.82
N ILE A 25 -7.63 -6.28 -6.43
CA ILE A 25 -6.30 -5.75 -6.75
C ILE A 25 -5.20 -6.61 -6.12
N SER A 26 -5.37 -7.00 -4.85
CA SER A 26 -4.39 -7.85 -4.14
C SER A 26 -4.22 -9.20 -4.84
N LYS A 27 -5.34 -9.84 -5.22
CA LYS A 27 -5.35 -11.10 -5.98
C LYS A 27 -4.69 -10.94 -7.34
N PHE A 28 -5.02 -9.88 -8.08
CA PHE A 28 -4.40 -9.59 -9.39
C PHE A 28 -2.89 -9.43 -9.29
N VAL A 29 -2.41 -8.65 -8.33
CA VAL A 29 -0.98 -8.43 -8.11
C VAL A 29 -0.29 -9.73 -7.69
N ALA A 30 -0.90 -10.50 -6.80
CA ALA A 30 -0.37 -11.78 -6.35
C ALA A 30 -0.29 -12.85 -7.47
N GLN A 31 -1.19 -12.81 -8.45
CA GLN A 31 -1.14 -13.70 -9.62
C GLN A 31 0.01 -13.35 -10.55
N HIS A 32 0.29 -12.05 -10.75
CA HIS A 32 1.34 -11.59 -11.67
C HIS A 32 2.71 -11.42 -11.01
N GLU A 33 2.77 -11.29 -9.69
CA GLU A 33 4.00 -11.16 -8.91
C GLU A 33 3.84 -11.86 -7.55
N PRO A 34 4.04 -13.20 -7.48
CA PRO A 34 3.86 -13.97 -6.25
C PRO A 34 4.78 -13.53 -5.10
N SER A 35 5.96 -12.98 -5.41
CA SER A 35 6.92 -12.48 -4.42
C SER A 35 6.34 -11.36 -3.55
N PHE A 36 5.29 -10.68 -4.02
CA PHE A 36 4.51 -9.70 -3.26
C PHE A 36 4.10 -10.20 -1.87
N LYS A 37 3.72 -11.48 -1.76
CA LYS A 37 3.25 -12.12 -0.52
C LYS A 37 4.34 -12.27 0.54
N TRP A 38 5.61 -12.19 0.16
CA TRP A 38 6.74 -12.37 1.08
C TRP A 38 7.10 -11.10 1.85
N CYS A 39 6.37 -9.99 1.62
CA CYS A 39 6.69 -8.73 2.26
C CYS A 39 6.46 -8.79 3.78
N ILE A 40 7.52 -8.54 4.53
CA ILE A 40 7.52 -8.49 6.00
C ILE A 40 7.32 -7.06 6.55
N GLY A 41 7.06 -6.08 5.69
CA GLY A 41 6.84 -4.69 6.12
C GLY A 41 8.07 -3.97 6.69
N CYS A 42 9.31 -4.40 6.38
CA CYS A 42 10.53 -3.81 6.96
C CYS A 42 10.77 -2.33 6.63
N GLY A 43 10.28 -1.84 5.48
CA GLY A 43 10.38 -0.43 5.10
C GLY A 43 11.64 0.02 4.38
N SER A 44 12.58 -0.88 4.05
CA SER A 44 13.79 -0.55 3.28
C SER A 44 13.46 0.14 1.95
N CYS A 45 12.39 -0.30 1.27
CA CYS A 45 11.91 0.30 0.03
C CYS A 45 11.47 1.77 0.19
N THR A 46 10.89 2.13 1.34
CA THR A 46 10.48 3.50 1.63
C THR A 46 11.69 4.38 1.93
N ALA A 47 12.66 3.87 2.70
CA ALA A 47 13.87 4.61 3.06
C ALA A 47 14.73 5.01 1.84
N THR A 48 14.83 4.14 0.83
CA THR A 48 15.59 4.43 -0.41
C THR A 48 14.81 5.26 -1.44
N CYS A 49 13.49 5.41 -1.27
CA CYS A 49 12.65 5.98 -2.31
C CYS A 49 12.86 7.49 -2.46
N SER A 50 13.32 7.93 -3.63
CA SER A 50 13.48 9.35 -3.94
C SER A 50 12.15 10.10 -3.91
N ALA A 51 11.06 9.48 -4.39
CA ALA A 51 9.73 10.09 -4.35
C ALA A 51 9.19 10.25 -2.92
N ALA A 52 9.59 9.37 -1.98
CA ALA A 52 9.21 9.49 -0.57
C ALA A 52 9.86 10.69 0.14
N LYS A 53 10.99 11.19 -0.38
CA LYS A 53 11.65 12.40 0.16
C LYS A 53 10.97 13.69 -0.30
N LEU A 54 10.42 13.69 -1.50
CA LEU A 54 9.79 14.87 -2.12
C LEU A 54 8.26 14.90 -1.93
N THR A 55 7.65 13.76 -1.65
CA THR A 55 6.20 13.59 -1.53
C THR A 55 5.87 12.57 -0.45
N ASN A 56 4.59 12.49 -0.04
CA ASN A 56 4.13 11.49 0.93
C ASN A 56 4.02 10.05 0.36
N PHE A 57 4.74 9.73 -0.70
CA PHE A 57 4.74 8.39 -1.30
C PHE A 57 5.42 7.37 -0.38
N ASN A 58 4.74 6.27 -0.08
CA ASN A 58 5.26 5.24 0.81
C ASN A 58 4.98 3.84 0.26
N PRO A 59 5.97 3.19 -0.40
CA PRO A 59 5.77 1.87 -1.01
C PRO A 59 5.45 0.78 0.02
N ARG A 60 6.00 0.85 1.24
CA ARG A 60 5.63 -0.05 2.35
C ARG A 60 4.15 0.10 2.71
N LYS A 61 3.67 1.34 2.86
CA LYS A 61 2.26 1.62 3.19
C LYS A 61 1.33 1.13 2.08
N ILE A 62 1.68 1.38 0.82
CA ILE A 62 0.91 0.89 -0.33
C ILE A 62 0.76 -0.63 -0.29
N ASN A 63 1.86 -1.36 -0.06
CA ASN A 63 1.82 -2.81 0.04
C ASN A 63 0.88 -3.28 1.17
N LEU A 64 1.00 -2.68 2.37
CA LEU A 64 0.14 -2.99 3.51
C LEU A 64 -1.35 -2.75 3.19
N LEU A 65 -1.68 -1.61 2.60
CA LEU A 65 -3.06 -1.23 2.26
C LEU A 65 -3.68 -2.22 1.27
N ILE A 66 -2.92 -2.62 0.24
CA ILE A 66 -3.38 -3.60 -0.75
C ILE A 66 -3.61 -4.97 -0.11
N GLN A 67 -2.71 -5.43 0.76
CA GLN A 67 -2.91 -6.70 1.47
C GLN A 67 -4.15 -6.70 2.36
N ARG A 68 -4.57 -5.52 2.84
CA ARG A 68 -5.80 -5.33 3.63
C ARG A 68 -7.06 -5.12 2.78
N GLY A 69 -6.92 -4.94 1.47
CA GLY A 69 -8.03 -4.52 0.59
C GLY A 69 -8.47 -3.07 0.80
N GLU A 70 -7.65 -2.24 1.44
CA GLU A 70 -7.90 -0.82 1.68
C GLU A 70 -7.43 0.02 0.48
N THR A 71 -8.24 0.10 -0.58
CA THR A 71 -7.83 0.69 -1.87
C THR A 71 -8.15 2.19 -2.00
N LYS A 72 -8.77 2.80 -0.98
CA LYS A 72 -9.18 4.22 -1.00
C LYS A 72 -7.97 5.14 -1.20
N GLY A 73 -7.98 5.89 -2.30
CA GLY A 73 -6.90 6.83 -2.66
C GLY A 73 -5.63 6.17 -3.21
N LEU A 74 -5.63 4.85 -3.42
CA LEU A 74 -4.46 4.10 -3.90
C LEU A 74 -3.94 4.62 -5.25
N ALA A 75 -4.84 4.97 -6.18
CA ALA A 75 -4.45 5.49 -7.50
C ALA A 75 -3.61 6.77 -7.42
N LYS A 76 -4.00 7.72 -6.56
CA LYS A 76 -3.27 8.98 -6.36
C LYS A 76 -1.89 8.74 -5.76
N GLU A 77 -1.78 7.81 -4.81
CA GLU A 77 -0.49 7.45 -4.20
C GLU A 77 0.43 6.74 -5.20
N VAL A 78 -0.07 5.75 -5.91
CA VAL A 78 0.71 4.96 -6.87
C VAL A 78 1.18 5.80 -8.07
N ALA A 79 0.42 6.83 -8.46
CA ALA A 79 0.81 7.77 -9.52
C ALA A 79 2.14 8.48 -9.23
N LYS A 80 2.48 8.72 -7.96
CA LYS A 80 3.71 9.39 -7.53
C LYS A 80 4.98 8.56 -7.78
N CYS A 81 4.83 7.25 -8.06
CA CYS A 81 5.99 6.39 -8.34
C CYS A 81 6.63 6.72 -9.70
N MET A 82 7.90 7.13 -9.67
CA MET A 82 8.75 7.42 -10.83
C MET A 82 9.33 6.17 -11.51
N MET A 83 8.97 4.96 -11.08
CA MET A 83 9.41 3.69 -11.68
C MET A 83 10.95 3.47 -11.77
N CYS A 84 11.71 4.06 -10.85
CA CYS A 84 13.19 4.01 -10.85
C CYS A 84 13.80 2.66 -10.41
N GLY A 85 13.06 1.78 -9.72
CA GLY A 85 13.52 0.43 -9.37
C GLY A 85 14.43 0.30 -8.14
N LYS A 86 14.88 1.39 -7.50
CA LYS A 86 15.74 1.36 -6.30
C LYS A 86 15.21 0.49 -5.16
N CYS A 87 13.88 0.44 -5.01
CA CYS A 87 13.20 -0.36 -4.00
C CYS A 87 13.46 -1.88 -4.12
N GLN A 88 13.73 -2.39 -5.33
CA GLN A 88 14.03 -3.81 -5.56
C GLN A 88 15.43 -4.17 -5.05
N LEU A 89 16.41 -3.29 -5.28
CA LEU A 89 17.81 -3.50 -4.91
C LEU A 89 18.03 -3.62 -3.39
N VAL A 90 17.18 -2.96 -2.60
CA VAL A 90 17.30 -2.92 -1.13
C VAL A 90 16.37 -3.91 -0.41
N CYS A 91 15.57 -4.70 -1.14
CA CYS A 91 14.60 -5.59 -0.51
C CYS A 91 15.31 -6.83 0.05
N PRO A 92 15.30 -7.06 1.39
CA PRO A 92 15.98 -8.23 1.97
C PRO A 92 15.30 -9.55 1.62
N ARG A 93 14.05 -9.50 1.15
CA ARG A 93 13.27 -10.67 0.71
C ARG A 93 13.34 -10.90 -0.80
N GLY A 94 14.10 -10.09 -1.54
CA GLY A 94 14.22 -10.23 -2.99
C GLY A 94 12.94 -9.93 -3.78
N ILE A 95 11.99 -9.19 -3.20
CA ILE A 95 10.70 -8.89 -3.86
C ILE A 95 10.94 -7.94 -5.02
N ASN A 96 10.35 -8.26 -6.18
CA ASN A 96 10.35 -7.36 -7.33
C ASN A 96 9.36 -6.21 -7.12
N THR A 97 9.67 -5.32 -6.18
CA THR A 97 8.80 -4.21 -5.76
C THR A 97 8.50 -3.23 -6.90
N ARG A 98 9.39 -3.12 -7.89
CA ARG A 98 9.14 -2.33 -9.10
C ARG A 98 8.00 -2.94 -9.90
N ASN A 99 8.04 -4.26 -10.14
CA ASN A 99 6.98 -4.97 -10.86
C ASN A 99 5.67 -5.01 -10.06
N VAL A 100 5.74 -5.12 -8.73
CA VAL A 100 4.55 -4.96 -7.86
C VAL A 100 3.84 -3.64 -8.15
N ILE A 101 4.55 -2.50 -8.12
CA ILE A 101 3.94 -1.19 -8.38
C ILE A 101 3.42 -1.09 -9.82
N HIS A 102 4.12 -1.68 -10.79
CA HIS A 102 3.64 -1.76 -12.17
C HIS A 102 2.32 -2.53 -12.29
N ASN A 103 2.23 -3.71 -11.67
CA ASN A 103 1.02 -4.53 -11.67
C ASN A 103 -0.14 -3.88 -10.90
N ILE A 104 0.14 -3.08 -9.86
CA ILE A 104 -0.87 -2.27 -9.19
C ILE A 104 -1.44 -1.22 -10.15
N LYS A 105 -0.58 -0.52 -10.92
CA LYS A 105 -1.05 0.44 -11.95
C LYS A 105 -1.90 -0.24 -13.01
N ARG A 106 -1.59 -1.49 -13.38
CA ARG A 106 -2.40 -2.30 -14.32
C ARG A 106 -3.73 -2.71 -13.69
N ALA A 107 -3.71 -3.24 -12.48
CA ALA A 107 -4.90 -3.65 -11.73
C ALA A 107 -5.90 -2.50 -11.55
N LEU A 108 -5.40 -1.29 -11.30
CA LEU A 108 -6.23 -0.09 -11.18
C LEU A 108 -6.94 0.29 -12.49
N LYS A 109 -6.42 -0.10 -13.66
CA LYS A 109 -7.07 0.12 -14.95
C LYS A 109 -8.05 -0.99 -15.32
N THR A 110 -7.79 -2.23 -14.87
CA THR A 110 -8.57 -3.42 -15.24
C THR A 110 -9.67 -3.77 -14.26
N CYS A 111 -9.44 -3.60 -12.95
CA CYS A 111 -10.38 -3.97 -11.89
C CYS A 111 -11.27 -2.82 -11.44
N HIS A 112 -10.78 -1.58 -11.56
CA HIS A 112 -11.60 -0.37 -11.48
C HIS A 112 -11.64 0.26 -12.86
N ALA A 113 -12.56 -0.18 -13.71
CA ALA A 113 -12.93 0.64 -14.87
C ALA A 113 -13.43 1.99 -14.33
N LEU A 114 -12.65 3.04 -14.57
CA LEU A 114 -13.19 4.39 -14.70
C LEU A 114 -13.95 4.46 -16.01
#